data_AF-A0A9D2LQH1-F1
#
_entry.id   AF-A0A9D2LQH1-F1
#
_cell.length_a   1.000
_cell.length_b   1.000
_cell.length_c   1.000
_cell.angle_alpha   90.00
_cell.angle_beta   90.00
_cell.angle_gamma   90.00
#
_symmetry.space_group_name_H-M   'P 1'
#
loop_
_entity.id
_entity.type
_entity.pdbx_description
1 polymer ?
#
loop_
_entity_poly.entity_id
_entity_poly.type
_entity_poly.pdbx_seq_one_letter_code
_entity_poly.pdbx_strand_id
1 'polypeptide(L)' 'MDCDPGIDDAVALCLAAARPDAFDIVGITTVAGNQTIEKVTENALRLVDFYKLDIPVAKGA' A
#
# COMPACT_ATOMS: atom_id res chain seq x y z
N MET A 1 -0.66 -5.06 5.10
CA MET A 1 -1.95 -4.54 4.60
C MET A 1 -2.17 -5.15 3.22
N ASP A 2 -3.33 -5.76 2.98
CA ASP A 2 -3.65 -6.34 1.67
C ASP A 2 -4.60 -5.39 0.95
N CYS A 3 -4.21 -4.87 -0.22
CA CYS A 3 -4.98 -3.84 -0.92
C CYS A 3 -4.82 -3.88 -2.45
N ASP A 4 -5.78 -3.28 -3.15
CA ASP A 4 -5.78 -3.11 -4.60
C ASP A 4 -5.74 -1.61 -4.97
N PRO A 5 -4.60 -0.92 -4.71
CA PRO A 5 -4.53 0.49 -4.36
C PRO A 5 -5.44 1.41 -5.18
N GLY A 6 -6.63 1.62 -4.63
CA GLY A 6 -7.57 2.65 -5.00
C GLY A 6 -7.27 3.96 -4.27
N ILE A 7 -8.15 4.96 -4.47
CA ILE A 7 -8.03 6.26 -3.79
C ILE A 7 -8.20 6.09 -2.28
N ASP A 8 -9.09 5.21 -1.86
CA ASP A 8 -9.36 4.87 -0.46
C ASP A 8 -8.18 4.16 0.22
N ASP A 9 -7.49 3.24 -0.46
CA ASP A 9 -6.28 2.60 0.07
C ASP A 9 -5.14 3.60 0.29
N ALA A 10 -4.99 4.57 -0.62
CA ALA A 10 -4.00 5.63 -0.45
C ALA A 10 -4.30 6.47 0.81
N VAL A 11 -5.58 6.79 1.06
CA VAL A 11 -5.99 7.51 2.28
C VAL A 11 -5.77 6.66 3.53
N ALA A 12 -6.08 5.35 3.49
CA ALA A 12 -5.83 4.44 4.60
C ALA A 12 -4.33 4.34 4.93
N LEU A 13 -3.48 4.21 3.90
CA LEU A 13 -2.03 4.17 4.07
C LEU A 13 -1.49 5.50 4.60
N CYS A 14 -2.04 6.63 4.15
CA CYS A 14 -1.71 7.95 4.68
C CYS A 14 -1.99 8.06 6.19
N LEU A 15 -3.17 7.61 6.63
CA LEU A 15 -3.53 7.61 8.05
C LEU A 15 -2.60 6.74 8.88
N ALA A 16 -2.30 5.53 8.39
CA ALA A 16 -1.41 4.61 9.07
C ALA A 16 0.03 5.16 9.15
N ALA A 17 0.54 5.75 8.05
CA ALA A 17 1.85 6.39 8.00
C ALA A 17 1.95 7.62 8.93
N ALA A 18 0.86 8.38 9.07
CA ALA A 18 0.80 9.56 9.93
C ALA A 18 0.65 9.24 11.43
N ARG A 19 0.34 8.00 11.78
CA ARG A 19 0.09 7.54 13.17
C ARG A 19 0.93 6.32 13.54
N PRO A 20 2.28 6.43 13.50
CA PRO A 20 3.17 5.33 13.87
C PRO A 20 3.05 4.92 15.35
N ASP A 21 2.44 5.76 16.19
CA ASP A 21 2.10 5.45 17.57
C ASP A 21 0.95 4.45 17.71
N ALA A 22 0.11 4.35 16.68
CA ALA A 22 -1.09 3.50 16.68
C ALA A 22 -1.00 2.34 15.69
N PHE A 23 -0.20 2.49 14.62
CA PHE A 23 -0.08 1.49 13.55
C PHE A 23 1.39 1.17 13.27
N ASP A 24 1.69 -0.13 13.25
CA ASP A 24 2.98 -0.65 12.78
C ASP A 24 2.76 -1.35 11.43
N ILE A 25 3.13 -0.66 10.35
CA ILE A 25 2.99 -1.20 9.00
C ILE A 25 4.24 -2.03 8.70
N VAL A 26 4.11 -3.35 8.71
CA VAL A 26 5.24 -4.25 8.45
C VAL A 26 5.39 -4.66 6.98
N GLY A 27 4.44 -4.26 6.12
CA GLY A 27 4.46 -4.57 4.69
C GLY A 27 3.10 -4.44 4.00
N ILE A 28 3.13 -4.39 2.67
CA ILE A 28 1.96 -4.32 1.79
C ILE A 28 1.95 -5.54 0.87
N THR A 29 0.80 -6.19 0.73
CA THR A 29 0.52 -7.17 -0.31
C THR A 29 -0.50 -6.59 -1.27
N THR A 30 -0.37 -6.88 -2.57
CA THR A 30 -1.34 -6.41 -3.56
C THR A 30 -2.10 -7.56 -4.20
N VAL A 31 -3.39 -7.36 -4.46
CA VAL A 31 -4.25 -8.30 -5.19
C VAL A 31 -4.92 -7.60 -6.36
N ALA A 32 -5.13 -8.31 -7.47
CA ALA A 32 -5.93 -7.78 -8.57
C ALA A 32 -7.40 -7.59 -8.14
N GLY A 33 -7.86 -6.35 -8.22
CA GLY A 33 -9.27 -5.97 -8.02
C GLY A 33 -9.68 -4.93 -9.06
N ASN A 34 -9.54 -3.66 -8.71
CA ASN A 34 -9.94 -2.51 -9.54
C ASN A 34 -9.13 -2.33 -10.84
N GLN A 35 -7.91 -2.89 -10.88
CA GLN A 35 -6.98 -2.86 -12.02
C GLN A 35 -6.18 -4.17 -12.07
N THR A 36 -5.37 -4.33 -13.12
CA THR A 36 -4.47 -5.48 -13.25
C THR A 36 -3.46 -5.51 -12.10
N ILE A 37 -3.04 -6.72 -11.70
CA ILE A 37 -2.08 -6.93 -10.60
C ILE A 37 -0.80 -6.09 -10.81
N GLU A 38 -0.32 -5.93 -12.05
CA GLU A 38 0.84 -5.10 -12.38
C GLU A 38 0.65 -3.63 -11.98
N LYS A 39 -0.53 -3.05 -12.28
CA LYS A 39 -0.82 -1.66 -11.98
C LYS A 39 -1.00 -1.42 -10.49
N VAL A 40 -1.71 -2.33 -9.81
CA VAL A 40 -1.94 -2.21 -8.36
C VAL A 40 -0.62 -2.36 -7.58
N THR A 41 0.26 -3.28 -7.98
CA THR A 41 1.61 -3.39 -7.38
C THR A 41 2.44 -2.14 -7.64
N GLU A 42 2.43 -1.59 -8.85
CA GLU A 42 3.15 -0.35 -9.16
C GLU A 42 2.62 0.85 -8.36
N ASN A 43 1.30 0.95 -8.18
CA ASN A 43 0.69 1.98 -7.35
C ASN A 43 1.08 1.83 -5.88
N ALA A 44 1.10 0.62 -5.32
CA ALA A 44 1.57 0.37 -3.96
C ALA A 44 3.03 0.83 -3.78
N LEU A 45 3.91 0.50 -4.72
CA LEU A 45 5.31 0.94 -4.69
C LEU A 45 5.44 2.47 -4.71
N ARG A 46 4.67 3.16 -5.56
CA ARG A 46 4.64 4.63 -5.60
C ARG A 46 4.15 5.25 -4.30
N LEU A 47 3.14 4.66 -3.67
CA LEU A 47 2.60 5.16 -2.40
C LEU A 47 3.59 4.97 -1.25
N VAL A 48 4.25 3.81 -1.18
CA VAL A 48 5.30 3.53 -0.18
C VAL A 48 6.45 4.54 -0.30
N ASP A 49 6.91 4.81 -1.52
CA ASP A 49 7.94 5.83 -1.78
C ASP A 49 7.46 7.24 -1.43
N PHE A 50 6.24 7.61 -1.84
CA PHE A 50 5.64 8.92 -1.56
C PHE A 50 5.50 9.20 -0.06
N TYR A 51 5.05 8.20 0.72
CA TYR A 51 4.94 8.30 2.17
C TYR A 51 6.26 8.04 2.91
N LYS A 52 7.35 7.74 2.19
CA LYS A 52 8.68 7.42 2.73
C LYS A 52 8.65 6.28 3.75
N LEU A 53 7.85 5.26 3.47
CA LEU A 53 7.77 4.06 4.30
C LEU A 53 8.89 3.09 3.89
N ASP A 54 9.64 2.59 4.86
CA ASP A 54 10.66 1.56 4.64
C ASP A 54 10.07 0.18 4.91
N ILE A 55 9.18 -0.27 4.00
CA ILE A 55 8.41 -1.50 4.16
C ILE A 55 8.38 -2.30 2.86
N PRO A 56 8.37 -3.64 2.92
CA PRO A 56 8.30 -4.46 1.72
C PRO A 56 6.92 -4.38 1.05
N VAL A 57 6.91 -4.42 -0.27
CA VAL A 57 5.71 -4.63 -1.09
C VAL A 57 5.84 -5.96 -1.81
N ALA A 58 4.85 -6.84 -1.64
CA ALA A 58 4.80 -8.14 -2.28
C ALA A 58 3.61 -8.25 -3.25
N LYS A 59 3.88 -8.66 -4.48
CA LYS A 59 2.87 -8.92 -5.50
C LYS A 59 2.12 -10.22 -5.18
N GLY A 60 0.81 -10.13 -5.00
CA GLY A 60 -0.09 -11.27 -4.82
C GLY A 60 -0.71 -11.74 -6.13
N ALA A 61 -1.94 -12.27 -6.03
CA ALA A 61 -2.70 -12.88 -7.12
C ALA A 61 -3.38 -11.86 -8.04
#